data_AF-A0A1A8PBF2-F1
#
_entry.id   AF-A0A1A8PBF2-F1
#
_cell.length_a   1.000
_cell.length_b   1.000
_cell.length_c   1.000
_cell.angle_alpha   90.00
_cell.angle_beta   90.00
_cell.angle_gamma   90.00
#
_symmetry.space_group_name_H-M   'P 1'
#
loop_
_entity.id
_entity.type
_entity.pdbx_description
1 polymer ?
#
loop_
_entity_poly.entity_id
_entity_poly.type
_entity_poly.pdbx_seq_one_letter_code
_entity_poly.pdbx_strand_id
1 'polypeptide(L)'
;TEEELQEHEGMSEKESQVSKKLKDLVDKQRDEIRAKDRELSLKNEDIDALQIQQHRIMRINQDLLHRIGVIEAQCKMLIQQRAELETSAQARQQEYGALHLEVTRLRKELQEKEFEENISAVDELPFCRSEMSSPSITPKTLSNSAKPKSVWVECRGDPDFVAKCLECDKSLSLLPKSANKDNNGNANLDENMRGSVDAEPGEESDSSEPESDRPRFTLEELRDVLQERNELKAQMFLLQEELAYYKNEEFEDDINPSVCTASASQATSADQPESGIRRIIFTAIMPMVAAGFFTDDPTLLPIRRLSFV
;
A
#
# COMPACT_ATOMS: atom_id res chain seq x y z
N THR A 1 -77.33 -54.43 42.77
CA THR A 1 -76.15 -54.15 43.60
C THR A 1 -74.86 -54.72 43.05
N GLU A 2 -74.85 -55.77 42.20
CA GLU A 2 -73.64 -56.17 41.44
C GLU A 2 -73.48 -55.42 40.09
N GLU A 3 -74.56 -55.21 39.33
CA GLU A 3 -74.50 -54.46 38.06
C GLU A 3 -73.99 -53.01 38.24
N GLU A 4 -74.46 -52.29 39.25
CA GLU A 4 -74.00 -50.92 39.55
C GLU A 4 -72.51 -50.86 39.94
N LEU A 5 -71.98 -51.91 40.58
CA LEU A 5 -70.56 -52.00 40.90
C LEU A 5 -69.72 -52.22 39.64
N GLN A 6 -70.20 -53.06 38.72
CA GLN A 6 -69.52 -53.37 37.47
C GLN A 6 -69.54 -52.18 36.49
N GLU A 7 -70.62 -51.41 36.45
CA GLU A 7 -70.68 -50.14 35.70
C GLU A 7 -69.74 -49.07 36.29
N HIS A 8 -69.67 -48.95 37.62
CA HIS A 8 -68.75 -48.04 38.29
C HIS A 8 -67.28 -48.40 38.04
N GLU A 9 -66.95 -49.69 38.05
CA GLU A 9 -65.60 -50.20 37.76
C GLU A 9 -65.20 -49.91 36.31
N GLY A 10 -66.10 -50.12 35.34
CA GLY A 10 -65.88 -49.76 33.93
C GLY A 10 -65.79 -48.25 33.67
N MET A 11 -66.45 -47.42 34.47
CA MET A 11 -66.28 -45.96 34.43
C MET A 11 -64.91 -45.53 35.00
N SER A 12 -64.51 -46.12 36.12
CA SER A 12 -63.20 -45.88 36.74
C SER A 12 -62.04 -46.28 35.82
N GLU A 13 -62.21 -47.33 35.02
CA GLU A 13 -61.18 -47.81 34.09
C GLU A 13 -60.99 -46.87 32.89
N LYS A 14 -62.10 -46.31 32.36
CA LYS A 14 -62.06 -45.26 31.33
C LYS A 14 -61.40 -43.98 31.84
N GLU A 15 -61.72 -43.57 33.07
CA GLU A 15 -61.09 -42.41 33.71
C GLU A 15 -59.59 -42.62 33.91
N SER A 16 -59.18 -43.80 34.37
CA SER A 16 -57.76 -44.19 34.48
C SER A 16 -57.05 -44.13 33.12
N GLN A 17 -57.70 -44.60 32.06
CA GLN A 17 -57.14 -44.54 30.71
C GLN A 17 -56.99 -43.10 30.19
N VAL A 18 -57.96 -42.22 30.47
CA VAL A 18 -57.87 -40.80 30.13
C VAL A 18 -56.75 -40.13 30.93
N SER A 19 -56.66 -40.39 32.24
CA SER A 19 -55.60 -39.85 33.09
C SER A 19 -54.21 -40.29 32.62
N LYS A 20 -54.06 -41.54 32.18
CA LYS A 20 -52.80 -42.04 31.63
C LYS A 20 -52.42 -41.31 30.35
N LYS A 21 -53.35 -41.16 29.39
CA LYS A 21 -53.11 -40.40 28.15
C LYS A 21 -52.75 -38.95 28.42
N LEU A 22 -53.44 -38.30 29.37
CA LEU A 22 -53.14 -36.92 29.74
C LEU A 22 -51.74 -36.81 30.35
N LYS A 23 -51.37 -37.75 31.22
CA LYS A 23 -50.01 -37.82 31.78
C LYS A 23 -48.96 -38.00 30.68
N ASP A 24 -49.16 -38.92 29.75
CA ASP A 24 -48.25 -39.16 28.63
C ASP A 24 -48.10 -37.91 27.74
N LEU A 25 -49.20 -37.18 27.47
CA LEU A 25 -49.17 -35.91 26.74
C LEU A 25 -48.40 -34.82 27.51
N VAL A 26 -48.64 -34.70 28.82
CA VAL A 26 -47.93 -33.73 29.68
C VAL A 26 -46.43 -34.03 29.72
N ASP A 27 -46.05 -35.31 29.86
CA ASP A 27 -44.64 -35.71 29.88
C ASP A 27 -43.98 -35.44 28.51
N LYS A 28 -44.68 -35.69 27.40
CA LYS A 28 -44.20 -35.32 26.06
C LYS A 28 -44.02 -33.80 25.91
N GLN A 29 -44.97 -33.00 26.39
CA GLN A 29 -44.85 -31.53 26.35
C GLN A 29 -43.67 -31.05 27.20
N ARG A 30 -43.41 -31.66 28.36
CA ARG A 30 -42.22 -31.34 29.18
C ARG A 30 -40.93 -31.67 28.44
N ASP A 31 -40.86 -32.80 27.74
CA ASP A 31 -39.69 -33.16 26.92
C ASP A 31 -39.50 -32.20 25.76
N GLU A 32 -40.59 -31.78 25.11
CA GLU A 32 -40.55 -30.81 24.03
C GLU A 32 -40.07 -29.43 24.52
N ILE A 33 -40.56 -28.97 25.66
CA ILE A 33 -40.07 -27.74 26.33
C ILE A 33 -38.56 -27.87 26.61
N ARG A 34 -38.12 -28.97 27.22
CA ARG A 34 -36.69 -29.20 27.49
C ARG A 34 -35.84 -29.27 26.22
N ALA A 35 -36.38 -29.78 25.12
CA ALA A 35 -35.68 -29.79 23.83
C ALA A 35 -35.56 -28.37 23.26
N LYS A 36 -36.65 -27.59 23.33
CA LYS A 36 -36.69 -26.19 22.89
C LYS A 36 -35.78 -25.28 23.72
N ASP A 37 -35.71 -25.47 25.03
CA ASP A 37 -34.79 -24.72 25.91
C ASP A 37 -33.33 -24.96 25.54
N ARG A 38 -32.96 -26.21 25.22
CA ARG A 38 -31.61 -26.54 24.73
C ARG A 38 -31.32 -25.91 23.37
N GLU A 39 -32.27 -25.95 22.45
CA GLU A 39 -32.17 -25.28 21.15
C GLU A 39 -31.95 -23.77 21.32
N LEU A 40 -32.73 -23.13 22.20
CA LEU A 40 -32.59 -21.71 22.51
C LEU A 40 -31.24 -21.38 23.13
N SER A 41 -30.72 -22.21 24.04
CA SER A 41 -29.39 -22.03 24.63
C SER A 41 -28.30 -22.02 23.57
N LEU A 42 -28.30 -23.00 22.66
CA LEU A 42 -27.32 -23.08 21.57
C LEU A 42 -27.42 -21.87 20.64
N LYS A 43 -28.63 -21.42 20.32
CA LYS A 43 -28.83 -20.21 19.52
C LYS A 43 -28.34 -18.95 20.23
N ASN A 44 -28.46 -18.88 21.55
CA ASN A 44 -27.93 -17.76 22.33
C ASN A 44 -26.40 -17.74 22.30
N GLU A 45 -25.76 -18.91 22.45
CA GLU A 45 -24.30 -19.05 22.32
C GLU A 45 -23.79 -18.59 20.94
N ASP A 46 -24.51 -18.97 19.87
CA ASP A 46 -24.20 -18.51 18.50
C ASP A 46 -24.32 -16.98 18.37
N ILE A 47 -25.37 -16.38 18.95
CA ILE A 47 -25.57 -14.93 18.94
C ILE A 47 -24.44 -14.22 19.70
N ASP A 48 -24.05 -14.73 20.88
CA ASP A 48 -22.96 -14.15 21.68
C ASP A 48 -21.62 -14.24 20.92
N ALA A 49 -21.36 -15.37 20.26
CA ALA A 49 -20.18 -15.54 19.42
C ALA A 49 -20.14 -14.54 18.24
N LEU A 50 -21.28 -14.36 17.56
CA LEU A 50 -21.42 -13.37 16.48
C LEU A 50 -21.26 -11.93 16.98
N GLN A 51 -21.79 -11.60 18.16
CA GLN A 51 -21.59 -10.28 18.77
C GLN A 51 -20.11 -10.00 19.06
N ILE A 52 -19.37 -10.97 19.58
CA ILE A 52 -17.93 -10.85 19.81
C ILE A 52 -17.19 -10.60 18.48
N GLN A 53 -17.54 -11.32 17.42
CA GLN A 53 -16.95 -11.11 16.09
C GLN A 53 -17.29 -9.73 15.53
N GLN A 54 -18.55 -9.28 15.66
CA GLN A 54 -18.99 -7.95 15.23
C GLN A 54 -18.18 -6.86 15.93
N HIS A 55 -18.02 -6.94 17.26
CA HIS A 55 -17.23 -5.98 18.02
C HIS A 55 -15.74 -5.99 17.61
N ARG A 56 -15.18 -7.15 17.29
CA ARG A 56 -13.80 -7.25 16.76
C ARG A 56 -13.67 -6.55 15.41
N ILE A 57 -14.59 -6.80 14.48
CA ILE A 57 -14.58 -6.17 13.15
C ILE A 57 -14.76 -4.66 13.28
N MET A 58 -15.67 -4.20 14.15
CA MET A 58 -15.89 -2.78 14.40
C MET A 58 -14.60 -2.07 14.84
N ARG A 59 -13.82 -2.69 15.74
CA ARG A 59 -12.50 -2.16 16.15
C ARG A 59 -11.52 -2.08 14.99
N ILE A 60 -11.36 -3.18 14.23
CA ILE A 60 -10.47 -3.21 13.07
C ILE A 60 -10.87 -2.16 12.04
N ASN A 61 -12.18 -1.99 11.79
CA ASN A 61 -12.68 -1.00 10.85
C ASN A 61 -12.35 0.43 11.32
N GLN A 62 -12.53 0.73 12.60
CA GLN A 62 -12.16 2.02 13.17
C GLN A 62 -10.65 2.31 13.03
N ASP A 63 -9.80 1.31 13.28
CA ASP A 63 -8.35 1.42 13.10
C ASP A 63 -7.97 1.68 11.64
N LEU A 64 -8.61 0.99 10.70
CA LEU A 64 -8.40 1.20 9.26
C LEU A 64 -8.85 2.58 8.82
N LEU A 65 -10.02 3.05 9.26
CA LEU A 65 -10.50 4.39 8.98
C LEU A 65 -9.54 5.47 9.52
N HIS A 66 -9.01 5.27 10.73
CA HIS A 66 -8.01 6.17 11.30
C HIS A 66 -6.72 6.18 10.45
N ARG A 67 -6.22 5.00 10.07
CA ARG A 67 -5.02 4.87 9.23
C ARG A 67 -5.19 5.51 7.86
N ILE A 68 -6.36 5.33 7.22
CA ILE A 68 -6.71 6.01 5.97
C ILE A 68 -6.66 7.53 6.18
N GLY A 69 -7.26 8.05 7.24
CA GLY A 69 -7.23 9.48 7.54
C GLY A 69 -5.82 10.05 7.73
N VAL A 70 -4.92 9.31 8.39
CA VAL A 70 -3.50 9.71 8.53
C VAL A 70 -2.80 9.74 7.17
N ILE A 71 -2.98 8.70 6.35
CA ILE A 71 -2.36 8.63 5.02
C ILE A 71 -2.92 9.74 4.12
N GLU A 72 -4.23 9.99 4.14
CA GLU A 72 -4.84 11.09 3.38
C GLU A 72 -4.27 12.46 3.78
N ALA A 73 -4.05 12.70 5.08
CA ALA A 73 -3.43 13.93 5.56
C ALA A 73 -1.99 14.07 5.08
N GLN A 74 -1.21 12.98 5.12
CA GLN A 74 0.16 12.95 4.59
C GLN A 74 0.20 13.22 3.09
N CYS A 75 -0.67 12.57 2.30
CA CYS A 75 -0.77 12.80 0.86
C CYS A 75 -1.10 14.27 0.54
N LYS A 76 -2.04 14.89 1.27
CA LYS A 76 -2.36 16.31 1.10
C LYS A 76 -1.17 17.21 1.40
N MET A 77 -0.41 16.92 2.45
CA MET A 77 0.82 17.66 2.79
C MET A 77 1.87 17.54 1.69
N LEU A 78 2.11 16.33 1.18
CA LEU A 78 3.09 16.10 0.11
C LEU A 78 2.69 16.79 -1.20
N ILE A 79 1.40 16.76 -1.56
CA ILE A 79 0.88 17.49 -2.73
C ILE A 79 1.12 18.99 -2.57
N GLN A 80 0.82 19.54 -1.40
CA GLN A 80 1.03 20.97 -1.11
C GLN A 80 2.52 21.34 -1.20
N GLN A 81 3.41 20.55 -0.59
CA GLN A 81 4.86 20.76 -0.65
C GLN A 81 5.39 20.69 -2.08
N ARG A 82 4.92 19.71 -2.87
CA ARG A 82 5.29 19.60 -4.29
C ARG A 82 4.87 20.85 -5.07
N ALA A 83 3.64 21.32 -4.89
CA ALA A 83 3.15 22.52 -5.57
C ALA A 83 3.97 23.78 -5.20
N GLU A 84 4.35 23.92 -3.93
CA GLU A 84 5.23 25.02 -3.48
C GLU A 84 6.63 24.95 -4.08
N LEU A 85 7.22 23.76 -4.15
CA LEU A 85 8.52 23.56 -4.79
C LEU A 85 8.48 23.81 -6.30
N GLU A 86 7.40 23.38 -6.97
CA GLU A 86 7.20 23.58 -8.41
C GLU A 86 7.05 25.06 -8.76
N THR A 87 6.24 25.81 -7.99
CA THR A 87 6.10 27.26 -8.15
C THR A 87 7.41 28.00 -7.89
N SER A 88 8.19 27.59 -6.87
CA SER A 88 9.52 28.15 -6.59
C SER A 88 10.54 27.87 -7.70
N ALA A 89 10.53 26.65 -8.25
CA ALA A 89 11.39 26.29 -9.37
C ALA A 89 11.03 27.11 -10.63
N GLN A 90 9.74 27.28 -10.92
CA GLN A 90 9.29 28.07 -12.06
C GLN A 90 9.66 29.55 -11.92
N ALA A 91 9.54 30.14 -10.72
CA ALA A 91 9.97 31.51 -10.45
C ALA A 91 11.47 31.69 -10.71
N ARG A 92 12.31 30.79 -10.19
CA ARG A 92 13.76 30.79 -10.45
C ARG A 92 14.10 30.65 -11.94
N GLN A 93 13.35 29.83 -12.67
CA GLN A 93 13.54 29.67 -14.11
C GLN A 93 13.22 30.96 -14.88
N GLN A 94 12.19 31.71 -14.48
CA GLN A 94 11.87 33.01 -15.07
C GLN A 94 12.97 34.05 -14.78
N GLU A 95 13.48 34.08 -13.55
CA GLU A 95 14.60 34.96 -13.17
C GLU A 95 15.88 34.63 -13.96
N TYR A 96 16.20 33.35 -14.12
CA TYR A 96 17.33 32.92 -14.95
C TYR A 96 17.15 33.34 -16.40
N GLY A 97 15.95 33.18 -16.97
CA GLY A 97 15.63 33.65 -18.32
C GLY A 97 15.81 35.17 -18.47
N ALA A 98 15.34 35.95 -17.50
CA ALA A 98 15.49 37.40 -17.50
C ALA A 98 16.97 37.83 -17.39
N LEU A 99 17.73 37.23 -16.48
CA LEU A 99 19.17 37.47 -16.32
C LEU A 99 19.95 37.09 -17.58
N HIS A 100 19.61 35.97 -18.23
CA HIS A 100 20.27 35.56 -19.46
C HIS A 100 20.03 36.55 -20.61
N LEU A 101 18.81 37.07 -20.74
CA LEU A 101 18.49 38.13 -21.71
C LEU A 101 19.29 39.40 -21.41
N GLU A 102 19.40 39.78 -20.15
CA GLU A 102 20.15 40.95 -19.72
C GLU A 102 21.66 40.82 -19.99
N VAL A 103 22.25 39.66 -19.68
CA VAL A 103 23.64 39.34 -20.02
C VAL A 103 23.85 39.40 -21.53
N THR A 104 22.89 38.89 -22.31
CA THR A 104 22.96 38.93 -23.78
C THR A 104 22.88 40.38 -24.31
N ARG A 105 22.02 41.22 -23.71
CA ARG A 105 21.90 42.65 -24.04
C ARG A 105 23.21 43.40 -23.74
N LEU A 106 23.74 43.24 -22.53
CA LEU A 106 24.98 43.89 -22.10
C LEU A 106 26.18 43.47 -22.95
N ARG A 107 26.25 42.21 -23.39
CA ARG A 107 27.30 41.75 -24.32
C ARG A 107 27.24 42.47 -25.67
N LYS A 108 26.03 42.68 -26.21
CA LYS A 108 25.86 43.43 -27.48
C LYS A 108 26.25 44.89 -27.32
N GLU A 109 25.86 45.53 -26.23
CA GLU A 109 26.22 46.92 -25.95
C GLU A 109 27.73 47.10 -25.73
N LEU A 110 28.38 46.14 -25.08
CA LEU A 110 29.84 46.11 -24.97
C LEU A 110 30.49 46.02 -26.35
N GLN A 111 30.02 45.09 -27.19
CA GLN A 111 30.52 44.90 -28.54
C GLN A 111 30.32 46.15 -29.42
N GLU A 112 29.17 46.80 -29.31
CA GLU A 112 28.86 48.05 -30.01
C GLU A 112 29.80 49.17 -29.60
N LYS A 113 30.03 49.35 -28.28
CA LYS A 113 31.02 50.31 -27.77
C LYS A 113 32.44 50.02 -28.23
N GLU A 114 32.84 48.75 -28.26
CA GLU A 114 34.16 48.35 -28.79
C GLU A 114 34.28 48.71 -30.28
N PHE A 115 33.23 48.52 -31.09
CA PHE A 115 33.24 48.96 -32.49
C PHE A 115 33.34 50.48 -32.60
N GLU A 116 32.62 51.22 -31.76
CA GLU A 116 32.58 52.69 -31.77
C GLU A 116 33.93 53.30 -31.33
N GLU A 117 34.59 52.72 -30.31
CA GLU A 117 35.96 53.06 -29.91
C GLU A 117 36.96 52.78 -31.04
N ASN A 118 36.87 51.62 -31.70
CA ASN A 118 37.75 51.29 -32.82
C ASN A 118 37.57 52.22 -34.02
N ILE A 119 36.35 52.68 -34.31
CA ILE A 119 36.08 53.67 -35.37
C ILE A 119 36.67 55.04 -34.98
N SER A 120 36.52 55.46 -33.71
CA SER A 120 37.09 56.73 -33.23
C SER A 120 38.63 56.73 -33.20
N ALA A 121 39.27 55.58 -32.97
CA ALA A 121 40.73 55.44 -32.98
C ALA A 121 41.36 55.50 -34.39
N VAL A 122 40.57 55.30 -35.45
CA VAL A 122 41.05 55.42 -36.84
C VAL A 122 41.05 56.87 -37.33
N ASP A 123 40.27 57.77 -36.71
CA ASP A 123 40.23 59.21 -37.01
C ASP A 123 41.34 60.03 -36.30
N GLU A 124 42.04 59.48 -35.30
CA GLU A 124 43.23 60.07 -34.68
C GLU A 124 44.54 59.44 -35.19
N LEU A 125 44.92 59.75 -36.43
CA LEU A 125 46.24 59.41 -36.96
C LEU A 125 46.83 60.57 -37.79
N PRO A 126 47.89 61.25 -37.33
CA PRO A 126 48.79 61.98 -38.21
C PRO A 126 50.04 61.16 -38.55
N PHE A 127 50.37 61.27 -39.82
CA PHE A 127 51.45 60.68 -40.62
C PHE A 127 52.86 61.13 -40.18
N CYS A 128 53.83 60.19 -40.04
CA CYS A 128 55.17 60.23 -40.68
C CYS A 128 56.18 59.16 -40.15
N ARG A 129 56.53 58.21 -41.05
CA ARG A 129 57.87 57.79 -41.51
C ARG A 129 59.10 57.95 -40.57
N SER A 130 59.78 56.84 -40.19
CA SER A 130 61.04 56.35 -40.80
C SER A 130 61.84 55.36 -39.92
N GLU A 131 62.39 54.35 -40.60
CA GLU A 131 63.65 53.61 -40.36
C GLU A 131 63.88 52.62 -39.19
N MET A 132 63.89 51.34 -39.59
CA MET A 132 64.95 50.32 -39.42
C MET A 132 65.59 50.10 -38.03
N SER A 133 65.30 48.95 -37.42
CA SER A 133 66.33 47.98 -37.00
C SER A 133 65.70 46.63 -36.61
N SER A 134 66.26 45.54 -37.12
CA SER A 134 66.19 44.23 -36.44
C SER A 134 67.29 44.22 -35.35
N PRO A 135 67.12 43.50 -34.23
CA PRO A 135 67.52 42.09 -34.25
C PRO A 135 66.70 41.13 -33.36
N SER A 136 66.90 39.86 -33.67
CA SER A 136 66.61 38.63 -32.88
C SER A 136 66.92 38.73 -31.38
N ILE A 137 66.13 38.05 -30.53
CA ILE A 137 66.57 37.18 -29.40
C ILE A 137 65.35 36.46 -28.78
N THR A 138 65.63 35.22 -28.40
CA THR A 138 64.91 34.14 -27.71
C THR A 138 64.30 34.48 -26.32
N PRO A 139 63.54 33.54 -25.68
CA PRO A 139 62.51 33.87 -24.70
C PRO A 139 63.06 34.12 -23.29
N LYS A 140 62.44 35.04 -22.55
CA LYS A 140 62.65 35.24 -21.12
C LYS A 140 61.44 34.76 -20.32
N THR A 141 61.62 33.61 -19.68
CA THR A 141 60.96 33.27 -18.44
C THR A 141 61.38 34.26 -17.36
N LEU A 142 60.44 34.97 -16.75
CA LEU A 142 60.50 35.22 -15.31
C LEU A 142 59.11 35.52 -14.77
N SER A 143 58.78 34.76 -13.73
CA SER A 143 57.79 34.99 -12.70
C SER A 143 57.26 36.41 -12.58
N ASN A 144 55.95 36.55 -12.42
CA ASN A 144 55.40 37.22 -11.24
C ASN A 144 53.97 36.74 -10.97
N SER A 145 53.75 36.43 -9.70
CA SER A 145 52.48 35.99 -9.13
C SER A 145 51.48 37.15 -9.18
N ALA A 146 50.30 36.93 -9.74
CA ALA A 146 49.06 37.60 -9.36
C ALA A 146 47.89 36.87 -10.04
N LYS A 147 47.30 35.90 -9.31
CA LYS A 147 46.02 35.29 -9.69
C LYS A 147 44.93 36.36 -9.61
N PRO A 148 44.11 36.59 -10.65
CA PRO A 148 42.85 37.31 -10.45
C PRO A 148 41.90 36.39 -9.67
N LYS A 149 41.27 36.95 -8.63
CA LYS A 149 40.29 36.27 -7.76
C LYS A 149 39.11 35.77 -8.61
N SER A 150 39.02 34.47 -8.78
CA SER A 150 37.82 33.79 -9.29
C SER A 150 36.80 33.69 -8.15
N VAL A 151 35.67 34.37 -8.29
CA VAL A 151 34.52 34.34 -7.36
C VAL A 151 33.61 33.15 -7.71
N TRP A 152 34.19 31.95 -7.81
CA TRP A 152 33.47 30.69 -8.07
C TRP A 152 34.08 29.51 -7.31
N VAL A 153 34.42 29.71 -6.03
CA VAL A 153 34.83 28.62 -5.12
C VAL A 153 33.94 28.59 -3.90
N GLU A 154 32.63 28.45 -4.11
CA GLU A 154 31.69 28.19 -3.03
C GLU A 154 30.55 27.31 -3.51
N CYS A 155 30.90 26.05 -3.80
CA CYS A 155 29.98 24.91 -3.93
C CYS A 155 30.79 23.60 -3.79
N ARG A 156 31.75 23.53 -2.85
CA ARG A 156 32.21 22.24 -2.34
C ARG A 156 31.47 22.02 -1.04
N GLY A 157 30.55 21.05 -1.06
CA GLY A 157 29.70 20.70 0.06
C GLY A 157 30.50 20.59 1.36
N ASP A 158 29.97 21.25 2.38
CA ASP A 158 30.43 21.11 3.75
C ASP A 158 30.32 19.64 4.18
N PRO A 159 31.44 18.96 4.52
CA PRO A 159 31.41 17.57 4.99
C PRO A 159 30.52 17.38 6.23
N ASP A 160 30.35 18.42 7.05
CA ASP A 160 29.52 18.36 8.27
C ASP A 160 28.02 18.45 7.98
N PHE A 161 27.62 19.05 6.84
CA PHE A 161 26.21 19.13 6.45
C PHE A 161 25.65 17.76 6.02
N VAL A 162 26.47 16.95 5.33
CA VAL A 162 26.08 15.60 4.88
C VAL A 162 26.03 14.61 6.06
N ALA A 163 26.89 14.78 7.06
CA ALA A 163 26.87 13.97 8.28
C ALA A 163 25.59 14.17 9.10
N LYS A 164 25.05 15.40 9.12
CA LYS A 164 23.87 15.75 9.92
C LYS A 164 22.54 15.24 9.33
N CYS A 165 22.48 15.00 8.01
CA CYS A 165 21.33 14.36 7.37
C CYS A 165 21.29 12.84 7.60
N LEU A 166 22.44 12.20 7.84
CA LEU A 166 22.55 10.74 8.05
C LEU A 166 22.45 10.31 9.54
N GLU A 167 22.38 11.26 10.47
CA GLU A 167 22.28 10.96 11.91
C GLU A 167 20.85 10.94 12.46
N CYS A 168 19.86 11.46 11.73
CA CYS A 168 18.45 11.43 12.17
C CYS A 168 17.77 10.05 12.03
N ASP A 169 18.39 9.10 11.33
CA ASP A 169 17.83 7.74 11.18
C ASP A 169 18.25 6.76 12.29
N LYS A 170 19.05 7.20 13.27
CA LYS A 170 19.51 6.33 14.38
C LYS A 170 18.64 6.37 15.64
N SER A 171 17.58 7.19 15.67
CA SER A 171 16.75 7.37 16.88
C SER A 171 15.39 6.66 16.88
N LEU A 172 15.09 5.80 15.90
CA LEU A 172 13.88 4.96 15.92
C LEU A 172 14.22 3.45 15.85
N SER A 173 15.04 3.00 16.81
CA SER A 173 15.12 1.57 17.16
C SER A 173 14.55 1.34 18.56
N LEU A 174 13.23 1.12 18.61
CA LEU A 174 12.47 0.61 19.76
C LEU A 174 11.48 -0.41 19.14
N LEU A 175 11.45 -1.71 19.41
CA LEU A 175 11.66 -2.49 20.66
C LEU A 175 11.70 -4.02 20.29
N PRO A 176 11.72 -4.98 21.24
CA PRO A 176 12.87 -5.64 21.86
C PRO A 176 13.05 -7.14 21.49
N LYS A 177 14.23 -7.67 21.81
CA LYS A 177 14.54 -9.10 21.83
C LYS A 177 14.31 -9.70 23.23
N SER A 178 13.56 -10.80 23.27
CA SER A 178 13.60 -11.93 24.22
C SER A 178 14.38 -11.77 25.54
N ALA A 179 13.68 -11.91 26.65
CA ALA A 179 14.26 -12.33 27.94
C ALA A 179 13.35 -13.37 28.60
N ASN A 180 13.91 -14.57 28.77
CA ASN A 180 13.35 -15.68 29.50
C ASN A 180 13.79 -15.58 30.98
N LYS A 181 12.92 -16.11 31.86
CA LYS A 181 13.21 -16.73 33.17
C LYS A 181 12.91 -15.99 34.49
N ASP A 182 12.15 -16.76 35.30
CA ASP A 182 12.08 -16.88 36.76
C ASP A 182 11.16 -15.95 37.57
N ASN A 183 10.02 -16.51 38.02
CA ASN A 183 9.78 -16.57 39.46
C ASN A 183 8.90 -17.77 39.88
N ASN A 184 9.40 -18.45 40.91
CA ASN A 184 8.93 -19.69 41.50
C ASN A 184 8.04 -19.41 42.72
N GLY A 185 7.09 -20.30 43.04
CA GLY A 185 6.15 -20.11 44.16
C GLY A 185 5.21 -21.29 44.47
N ASN A 186 5.77 -22.50 44.57
CA ASN A 186 5.49 -23.58 45.53
C ASN A 186 4.08 -23.80 46.15
N ALA A 187 3.50 -25.01 46.00
CA ALA A 187 3.24 -25.97 47.11
C ALA A 187 2.41 -27.21 46.68
N ASN A 188 3.01 -28.41 46.85
CA ASN A 188 2.45 -29.70 47.35
C ASN A 188 1.23 -30.35 46.66
N LEU A 189 1.00 -31.68 46.57
CA LEU A 189 1.51 -33.00 47.01
C LEU A 189 0.87 -33.97 45.95
N ASP A 190 1.31 -35.18 45.61
CA ASP A 190 1.77 -36.31 46.42
C ASP A 190 2.32 -37.41 45.49
N GLU A 191 3.14 -38.29 46.06
CA GLU A 191 3.80 -39.43 45.42
C GLU A 191 2.85 -40.62 45.13
N ASN A 192 3.22 -41.54 44.22
CA ASN A 192 3.68 -42.91 44.58
C ASN A 192 3.58 -43.96 43.43
N MET A 193 4.67 -44.76 43.30
CA MET A 193 4.79 -46.18 42.83
C MET A 193 4.21 -46.59 41.45
N ARG A 194 4.97 -46.97 40.41
CA ARG A 194 6.03 -47.99 40.19
C ARG A 194 5.56 -49.46 40.26
N GLY A 195 5.76 -50.17 39.14
CA GLY A 195 5.75 -51.65 39.00
C GLY A 195 4.60 -52.17 38.13
N SER A 196 4.76 -53.08 37.17
CA SER A 196 5.88 -53.92 36.77
C SER A 196 5.66 -54.40 35.32
N VAL A 197 6.78 -54.81 34.72
CA VAL A 197 6.91 -55.55 33.47
C VAL A 197 6.09 -56.83 33.53
N ASP A 198 5.33 -57.11 32.47
CA ASP A 198 5.15 -58.47 31.96
C ASP A 198 5.02 -58.38 30.43
N ALA A 199 6.07 -58.83 29.78
CA ALA A 199 6.10 -59.15 28.37
C ALA A 199 6.00 -60.67 28.27
N GLU A 200 5.10 -61.18 27.44
CA GLU A 200 5.35 -62.35 26.60
C GLU A 200 4.53 -62.23 25.30
N PRO A 201 5.03 -62.80 24.19
CA PRO A 201 4.69 -62.41 22.84
C PRO A 201 3.64 -63.34 22.23
N GLY A 202 2.79 -62.79 21.37
CA GLY A 202 1.80 -63.58 20.68
C GLY A 202 1.33 -62.89 19.41
N GLU A 203 1.75 -63.47 18.29
CA GLU A 203 1.11 -63.43 16.98
C GLU A 203 1.52 -62.30 16.04
N GLU A 204 2.34 -62.70 15.08
CA GLU A 204 2.56 -62.04 13.80
C GLU A 204 1.21 -61.81 13.12
N SER A 205 0.85 -60.54 12.93
CA SER A 205 -0.14 -60.13 11.96
C SER A 205 0.54 -59.12 11.04
N ASP A 206 0.94 -59.63 9.88
CA ASP A 206 1.24 -58.86 8.69
C ASP A 206 0.04 -57.96 8.36
N SER A 207 0.19 -56.66 8.62
CA SER A 207 -0.65 -55.62 8.04
C SER A 207 0.25 -54.49 7.56
N SER A 208 0.82 -54.72 6.39
CA SER A 208 1.33 -53.68 5.51
C SER A 208 0.16 -52.84 4.98
N GLU A 209 -0.22 -51.74 5.65
CA GLU A 209 -1.07 -50.68 5.07
C GLU A 209 -0.79 -49.31 5.72
N PRO A 210 -0.98 -48.21 4.97
CA PRO A 210 0.00 -47.14 4.89
C PRO A 210 -0.23 -46.06 5.96
N GLU A 211 0.85 -45.58 6.58
CA GLU A 211 0.87 -44.27 7.26
C GLU A 211 0.78 -43.10 6.24
N SER A 212 0.00 -43.25 5.16
CA SER A 212 -0.15 -42.23 4.11
C SER A 212 -1.24 -41.21 4.41
N ASP A 213 -2.15 -41.48 5.36
CA ASP A 213 -3.28 -40.60 5.68
C ASP A 213 -3.12 -39.84 7.00
N ARG A 214 -1.97 -39.98 7.70
CA ARG A 214 -1.67 -39.11 8.83
C ARG A 214 -1.26 -37.73 8.28
N PRO A 215 -1.98 -36.64 8.60
CA PRO A 215 -1.61 -35.32 8.10
C PRO A 215 -0.17 -35.01 8.55
N ARG A 216 0.71 -34.80 7.56
CA ARG A 216 2.15 -34.53 7.76
C ARG A 216 2.43 -33.22 8.49
N PHE A 217 1.42 -32.35 8.55
CA PHE A 217 1.47 -31.06 9.19
C PHE A 217 0.35 -30.96 10.21
N THR A 218 0.65 -30.33 11.33
CA THR A 218 -0.34 -29.88 12.29
C THR A 218 -1.16 -28.72 11.70
N LEU A 219 -2.38 -28.50 12.20
CA LEU A 219 -3.20 -27.36 11.79
C LEU A 219 -2.51 -26.01 12.07
N GLU A 220 -1.65 -25.96 13.08
CA GLU A 220 -0.89 -24.75 13.42
C GLU A 220 0.22 -24.48 12.40
N GLU A 221 1.00 -25.51 12.03
CA GLU A 221 1.99 -25.40 10.96
C GLU A 221 1.36 -24.97 9.63
N LEU A 222 0.15 -25.45 9.31
CA LEU A 222 -0.55 -25.02 8.11
C LEU A 222 -0.98 -23.55 8.18
N ARG A 223 -1.38 -23.06 9.36
CA ARG A 223 -1.70 -21.63 9.56
C ARG A 223 -0.45 -20.77 9.40
N ASP A 224 0.66 -21.19 10.00
CA ASP A 224 1.95 -20.50 9.91
C ASP A 224 2.43 -20.41 8.46
N VAL A 225 2.40 -21.53 7.72
CA VAL A 225 2.77 -21.56 6.30
C VAL A 225 1.85 -20.69 5.44
N LEU A 226 0.55 -20.67 5.73
CA LEU A 226 -0.39 -19.80 5.02
C LEU A 226 -0.14 -18.32 5.32
N GLN A 227 0.20 -17.99 6.57
CA GLN A 227 0.55 -16.65 6.98
C GLN A 227 1.86 -16.20 6.34
N GLU A 228 2.91 -17.02 6.39
CA GLU A 228 4.20 -16.76 5.74
C GLU A 228 4.03 -16.59 4.24
N ARG A 229 3.23 -17.45 3.58
CA ARG A 229 2.91 -17.29 2.15
C ARG A 229 2.21 -15.97 1.87
N ASN A 230 1.31 -15.52 2.73
CA ASN A 230 0.62 -14.24 2.56
C ASN A 230 1.59 -13.06 2.73
N GLU A 231 2.48 -13.13 3.72
CA GLU A 231 3.54 -12.16 3.99
C GLU A 231 4.48 -12.05 2.78
N LEU A 232 4.97 -13.17 2.27
CA LEU A 232 5.84 -13.24 1.09
C LEU A 232 5.12 -12.72 -0.16
N LYS A 233 3.83 -12.99 -0.31
CA LYS A 233 3.03 -12.46 -1.41
C LYS A 233 2.90 -10.94 -1.35
N ALA A 234 2.75 -10.36 -0.15
CA ALA A 234 2.73 -8.92 0.04
C ALA A 234 4.11 -8.30 -0.29
N GLN A 235 5.20 -8.91 0.17
CA GLN A 235 6.56 -8.47 -0.14
C GLN A 235 6.86 -8.53 -1.65
N MET A 236 6.46 -9.63 -2.32
CA MET A 236 6.59 -9.77 -3.76
C MET A 236 5.83 -8.67 -4.52
N PHE A 237 4.64 -8.30 -4.06
CA PHE A 237 3.86 -7.23 -4.66
C PHE A 237 4.54 -5.86 -4.50
N LEU A 238 5.06 -5.56 -3.30
CA LEU A 238 5.81 -4.32 -3.04
C LEU A 238 7.08 -4.24 -3.87
N LEU A 239 7.87 -5.33 -3.94
CA LEU A 239 9.05 -5.40 -4.78
C LEU A 239 8.71 -5.24 -6.27
N GLN A 240 7.58 -5.78 -6.72
CA GLN A 240 7.14 -5.62 -8.10
C GLN A 240 6.74 -4.17 -8.42
N GLU A 241 6.12 -3.48 -7.47
CA GLU A 241 5.83 -2.05 -7.57
C GLU A 241 7.10 -1.21 -7.60
N GLU A 242 8.06 -1.50 -6.71
CA GLU A 242 9.36 -0.84 -6.64
C GLU A 242 10.17 -1.05 -7.94
N LEU A 243 10.22 -2.29 -8.45
CA LEU A 243 10.86 -2.59 -9.74
C LEU A 243 10.16 -1.89 -10.90
N ALA A 244 8.83 -1.76 -10.86
CA ALA A 244 8.10 -1.02 -11.88
C ALA A 244 8.38 0.49 -11.79
N TYR A 245 8.53 1.02 -10.57
CA TYR A 245 8.90 2.42 -10.33
C TYR A 245 10.27 2.73 -10.95
N TYR A 246 11.30 1.95 -10.61
CA TYR A 246 12.65 2.18 -11.15
C TYR A 246 12.77 1.90 -12.63
N LYS A 247 12.05 0.89 -13.13
CA LYS A 247 11.97 0.64 -14.57
C LYS A 247 11.38 1.84 -15.32
N ASN A 248 10.38 2.52 -14.75
CA ASN A 248 9.80 3.72 -15.37
C ASN A 248 10.72 4.94 -15.23
N GLU A 249 11.49 5.06 -14.13
CA GLU A 249 12.45 6.14 -13.90
C GLU A 249 13.62 6.09 -14.89
N GLU A 250 14.11 4.89 -15.24
CA GLU A 250 15.13 4.69 -16.30
C GLU A 250 14.65 5.12 -17.70
N PHE A 251 13.33 5.11 -17.97
CA PHE A 251 12.78 5.56 -19.27
C PHE A 251 12.48 7.06 -19.34
N GLU A 252 12.40 7.76 -18.21
CA GLU A 252 12.20 9.22 -18.18
C GLU A 252 13.53 9.98 -18.38
N ASP A 253 14.67 9.39 -17.99
CA ASP A 253 16.00 9.98 -18.20
C ASP A 253 16.47 9.96 -19.68
N ASP A 254 15.87 9.11 -20.52
CA ASP A 254 16.16 9.04 -21.97
C ASP A 254 15.31 10.01 -22.82
N ILE A 255 14.32 10.70 -22.25
CA ILE A 255 13.45 11.65 -22.97
C ILE A 255 13.89 13.09 -22.68
N ASN A 256 15.03 13.47 -23.27
CA ASN A 256 15.38 14.89 -23.42
C ASN A 256 14.51 15.56 -24.50
N PRO A 257 13.94 16.76 -24.26
CA PRO A 257 13.04 17.44 -25.18
C PRO A 257 13.84 18.20 -26.24
N SER A 258 14.12 17.57 -27.36
CA SER A 258 14.59 18.29 -28.54
C SER A 258 13.93 17.72 -29.79
N VAL A 259 13.49 18.67 -30.62
CA VAL A 259 12.89 18.49 -31.95
C VAL A 259 11.37 18.32 -31.96
N CYS A 260 10.69 19.47 -31.91
CA CYS A 260 9.46 19.65 -32.68
C CYS A 260 9.80 19.58 -34.18
N THR A 261 9.36 18.53 -34.87
CA THR A 261 9.02 18.62 -36.29
C THR A 261 7.51 18.56 -36.43
N ALA A 262 6.95 19.68 -36.90
CA ALA A 262 5.58 19.79 -37.31
C ALA A 262 5.22 18.69 -38.32
N SER A 263 4.14 17.96 -38.05
CA SER A 263 3.29 17.36 -39.08
C SER A 263 1.88 17.24 -38.52
N ALA A 264 1.20 18.39 -38.51
CA ALA A 264 -0.24 18.41 -38.50
C ALA A 264 -0.73 17.95 -39.88
N SER A 265 -1.39 16.79 -39.95
CA SER A 265 -2.44 16.46 -40.92
C SER A 265 -3.09 15.11 -40.56
N GLN A 266 -4.24 15.21 -39.87
CA GLN A 266 -5.48 14.44 -40.08
C GLN A 266 -5.41 12.92 -40.37
N ALA A 267 -6.00 12.10 -39.50
CA ALA A 267 -7.35 11.52 -39.70
C ALA A 267 -7.56 10.15 -39.02
N THR A 268 -8.75 10.02 -38.43
CA THR A 268 -9.50 8.82 -38.04
C THR A 268 -9.03 7.93 -36.88
N SER A 269 -9.89 7.97 -35.86
CA SER A 269 -10.08 7.08 -34.74
C SER A 269 -10.18 5.59 -35.11
N ALA A 270 -9.33 4.75 -34.52
CA ALA A 270 -9.65 3.34 -34.27
C ALA A 270 -8.77 2.71 -33.18
N ASP A 271 -7.53 3.16 -32.97
CA ASP A 271 -6.57 2.46 -32.10
C ASP A 271 -5.97 3.33 -30.99
N GLN A 272 -6.81 4.08 -30.27
CA GLN A 272 -6.44 4.47 -28.91
C GLN A 272 -6.73 3.26 -28.01
N PRO A 273 -5.79 2.76 -27.19
CA PRO A 273 -6.08 1.69 -26.26
C PRO A 273 -7.21 2.18 -25.36
N GLU A 274 -8.42 1.66 -25.56
CA GLU A 274 -9.57 2.06 -24.77
C GLU A 274 -9.23 1.85 -23.30
N SER A 275 -9.19 2.96 -22.53
CA SER A 275 -9.01 2.92 -21.09
C SER A 275 -9.91 1.84 -20.51
N GLY A 276 -9.40 1.00 -19.59
CA GLY A 276 -10.16 -0.11 -19.01
C GLY A 276 -11.52 0.33 -18.46
N ILE A 277 -11.61 1.58 -18.00
CA ILE A 277 -12.84 2.23 -17.54
C ILE A 277 -13.85 2.42 -18.68
N ARG A 278 -13.41 2.88 -19.86
CA ARG A 278 -14.28 2.97 -21.05
C ARG A 278 -14.82 1.59 -21.43
N ARG A 279 -13.98 0.56 -21.44
CA ARG A 279 -14.42 -0.80 -21.79
C ARG A 279 -15.51 -1.30 -20.85
N ILE A 280 -15.35 -1.10 -19.54
CA ILE A 280 -16.37 -1.49 -18.56
C ILE A 280 -17.66 -0.69 -18.77
N ILE A 281 -17.56 0.62 -19.01
CA ILE A 281 -18.71 1.49 -19.24
C ILE A 281 -19.48 1.05 -20.50
N PHE A 282 -18.81 0.84 -21.64
CA PHE A 282 -19.47 0.55 -22.91
C PHE A 282 -19.89 -0.92 -23.07
N THR A 283 -19.17 -1.88 -22.46
CA THR A 283 -19.45 -3.32 -22.62
C THR A 283 -20.39 -3.87 -21.55
N ALA A 284 -20.31 -3.38 -20.30
CA ALA A 284 -21.07 -3.96 -19.18
C ALA A 284 -22.14 -3.00 -18.65
N ILE A 285 -21.78 -1.75 -18.36
CA ILE A 285 -22.67 -0.81 -17.68
C ILE A 285 -23.73 -0.25 -18.65
N MET A 286 -23.34 0.18 -19.85
CA MET A 286 -24.25 0.82 -20.82
C MET A 286 -25.40 -0.10 -21.27
N PRO A 287 -25.21 -1.39 -21.58
CA PRO A 287 -26.32 -2.29 -21.89
C PRO A 287 -27.28 -2.49 -20.72
N MET A 288 -26.77 -2.56 -19.48
CA MET A 288 -27.60 -2.71 -18.27
C MET A 288 -28.40 -1.43 -17.97
N VAL A 289 -27.79 -0.26 -18.20
CA VAL A 289 -28.47 1.04 -18.12
C VAL A 289 -29.55 1.16 -19.19
N ALA A 290 -29.27 0.76 -20.44
CA ALA A 290 -30.24 0.78 -21.54
C ALA A 290 -31.40 -0.22 -21.34
N ALA A 291 -31.13 -1.38 -20.73
CA ALA A 291 -32.13 -2.38 -20.37
C ALA A 291 -32.95 -2.02 -19.11
N GLY A 292 -32.71 -0.85 -18.50
CA GLY A 292 -33.51 -0.35 -17.39
C GLY A 292 -33.23 -1.04 -16.05
N PHE A 293 -32.09 -1.70 -15.87
CA PHE A 293 -31.72 -2.31 -14.58
C PHE A 293 -31.38 -1.29 -13.48
N PHE A 294 -31.14 -0.03 -13.86
CA PHE A 294 -30.76 1.05 -12.96
C PHE A 294 -31.60 2.30 -13.23
N THR A 295 -32.92 2.26 -13.12
CA THR A 295 -33.80 3.39 -13.46
C THR A 295 -33.55 4.66 -12.64
N ASP A 296 -33.13 4.52 -11.39
CA ASP A 296 -33.17 5.63 -10.41
C ASP A 296 -31.82 6.03 -9.81
N ASP A 297 -30.71 5.53 -10.35
CA ASP A 297 -29.38 5.95 -9.88
C ASP A 297 -28.94 7.29 -10.54
N PRO A 298 -28.80 8.40 -9.77
CA PRO A 298 -28.35 9.68 -10.31
C PRO A 298 -26.88 9.68 -10.77
N THR A 299 -26.05 8.74 -10.30
CA THR A 299 -24.63 8.66 -10.67
C THR A 299 -24.40 8.20 -12.11
N LEU A 300 -25.39 7.55 -12.73
CA LEU A 300 -25.33 7.03 -14.10
C LEU A 300 -25.88 8.02 -15.15
N LEU A 301 -26.29 9.22 -14.76
CA LEU A 301 -26.78 10.27 -15.65
C LEU A 301 -25.81 10.63 -16.81
N PRO A 302 -24.48 10.75 -16.59
CA PRO A 302 -23.54 11.02 -17.68
C PRO A 302 -23.51 9.88 -18.72
N ILE A 303 -23.66 8.63 -18.28
CA ILE A 303 -23.66 7.44 -19.15
C ILE A 303 -24.95 7.39 -19.98
N ARG A 304 -26.11 7.72 -19.38
CA ARG A 304 -27.38 7.83 -20.12
C ARG A 304 -27.34 8.88 -21.22
N ARG A 305 -26.67 10.02 -21.00
CA ARG A 305 -26.54 11.08 -22.02
C ARG A 305 -25.74 10.64 -23.25
N LEU A 306 -24.83 9.68 -23.10
CA LEU A 306 -24.08 9.09 -24.22
C LEU A 306 -24.94 8.18 -25.10
N SER A 307 -26.08 7.68 -24.60
CA SER A 307 -26.99 6.78 -25.34
C SER A 307 -27.95 7.51 -26.29
N PHE A 308 -28.04 8.85 -26.20
CA PHE A 308 -28.99 9.69 -26.95
C PHE A 308 -28.33 10.54 -28.06
N VAL A 309 -27.13 10.16 -28.51
CA VAL A 309 -26.46 10.69 -29.70
C VAL A 309 -26.30 9.57 -30.70
#